data_AF-A0A9W4QSJ8-F1
#
_entry.id   AF-A0A9W4QSJ8-F1
#
_cell.length_a   1.000
_cell.length_b   1.000
_cell.length_c   1.000
_cell.angle_alpha   90.00
_cell.angle_beta   90.00
_cell.angle_gamma   90.00
#
_symmetry.space_group_name_H-M   'P 1'
#
loop_
_entity.id
_entity.type
_entity.pdbx_description
1 polymer ?
#
loop_
_entity_poly.entity_id
_entity_poly.type
_entity_poly.pdbx_seq_one_letter_code
_entity_poly.pdbx_strand_id
1 'polypeptide(L)' 'MANVETINVSSMTYYRLKLGAYQNQANAAADCDRLKQRQINCIVSHYTQQPLK' A
#
# COMPACT_ATOMS: atom_id res chain seq x y z
N MET A 1 0.66 10.98 7.13
CA MET A 1 -0.27 10.21 8.00
C MET A 1 -0.52 8.88 7.31
N ALA A 2 -0.40 7.76 8.02
CA ALA A 2 -0.61 6.43 7.44
C ALA A 2 -1.98 5.91 7.90
N ASN A 3 -2.85 5.55 6.97
CA ASN A 3 -4.17 5.00 7.29
C ASN A 3 -4.08 3.48 7.25
N VAL A 4 -4.55 2.82 8.31
CA VAL A 4 -4.67 1.37 8.40
C VAL A 4 -6.12 1.00 8.17
N GLU A 5 -6.37 0.12 7.20
CA GLU A 5 -7.70 -0.39 6.87
C GLU A 5 -7.69 -1.92 6.90
N THR A 6 -8.79 -2.52 7.35
CA THR A 6 -8.97 -3.96 7.36
C THR A 6 -9.71 -4.39 6.08
N ILE A 7 -9.20 -5.40 5.37
CA ILE A 7 -9.84 -5.99 4.19
C ILE A 7 -9.85 -7.51 4.29
N ASN A 8 -10.96 -8.15 3.90
CA ASN A 8 -11.05 -9.60 3.82
C ASN A 8 -10.79 -10.06 2.37
N VAL A 9 -9.81 -10.93 2.17
CA VAL A 9 -9.50 -11.55 0.87
C VAL A 9 -9.42 -13.05 1.08
N SER A 10 -10.30 -13.80 0.39
CA SER A 10 -10.34 -15.26 0.44
C SER A 10 -10.37 -15.82 1.88
N SER A 11 -11.21 -15.25 2.74
CA SER A 11 -11.34 -15.61 4.17
C SER A 11 -10.13 -15.28 5.06
N MET A 12 -9.14 -14.54 4.54
CA MET A 12 -8.04 -14.00 5.33
C MET A 12 -8.23 -12.50 5.55
N THR A 13 -8.02 -12.06 6.78
CA THR A 13 -8.04 -10.64 7.15
C THR A 13 -6.66 -10.03 6.95
N TYR A 14 -6.59 -9.02 6.08
CA TYR A 14 -5.39 -8.25 5.82
C TYR A 14 -5.54 -6.84 6.41
N TYR A 15 -4.43 -6.33 6.96
CA TYR A 15 -4.31 -4.94 7.38
C TYR A 15 -3.54 -4.18 6.32
N ARG A 16 -4.25 -3.38 5.52
CA ARG A 16 -3.66 -2.57 4.45
C ARG A 16 -3.20 -1.24 5.01
N LEU A 17 -1.90 -0.98 4.88
CA LEU A 17 -1.31 0.33 5.12
C LEU A 17 -1.35 1.16 3.84
N LYS A 18 -2.03 2.31 3.85
CA LYS A 18 -1.97 3.29 2.76
C LYS A 18 -0.90 4.34 3.06
N LEU A 19 0.11 4.41 2.20
CA LEU A 19 1.20 5.38 2.27
C LEU A 19 1.13 6.34 1.06
N GLY A 20 1.37 7.63 1.29
CA GLY A 20 1.30 8.67 0.25
C GLY A 20 0.44 9.87 0.66
N ALA A 21 -0.06 10.69 -0.28
CA ALA A 21 0.10 10.60 -1.74
C ALA A 21 1.53 10.94 -2.19
N TYR A 22 2.11 10.09 -3.05
CA TYR A 22 3.43 10.35 -3.63
C TYR A 22 3.29 11.23 -4.87
N GLN A 23 4.18 12.21 -5.02
CA GLN A 23 4.25 13.05 -6.22
C GLN A 23 4.86 12.32 -7.42
N ASN A 24 5.74 11.34 -7.17
CA ASN A 24 6.39 10.55 -8.21
C ASN A 24 6.33 9.05 -7.88
N GLN A 25 6.37 8.21 -8.91
CA GLN A 25 6.34 6.75 -8.77
C GLN A 25 7.62 6.22 -8.08
N ALA A 26 8.77 6.86 -8.31
CA ALA A 26 10.06 6.41 -7.79
C ALA A 26 10.11 6.39 -6.25
N ASN A 27 9.55 7.40 -5.59
CA ASN A 27 9.49 7.46 -4.13
C ASN A 27 8.56 6.37 -3.58
N ALA A 28 7.42 6.12 -4.23
CA ALA A 28 6.51 5.04 -3.85
C ALA A 28 7.17 3.66 -3.98
N ALA A 29 7.95 3.45 -5.05
CA ALA A 29 8.70 2.21 -5.27
C ALA A 29 9.79 2.02 -4.21
N ALA A 30 10.57 3.06 -3.92
CA ALA A 30 11.63 2.99 -2.91
C ALA A 30 11.09 2.64 -1.51
N ASP A 31 9.96 3.24 -1.11
CA ASP A 31 9.34 2.91 0.17
C ASP A 31 8.70 1.51 0.18
N CYS A 32 8.14 1.07 -0.94
CA CYS A 32 7.67 -0.31 -1.10
C CYS A 32 8.84 -1.32 -0.94
N ASP A 33 10.00 -1.07 -1.56
CA ASP A 33 11.14 -1.98 -1.44
C ASP A 33 11.71 -2.03 -0.02
N ARG A 34 11.71 -0.90 0.71
CA ARG A 34 12.05 -0.89 2.14
C ARG A 34 11.07 -1.70 3.00
N LEU A 35 9.78 -1.74 2.64
CA LEU A 35 8.79 -2.57 3.33
C LEU A 35 9.01 -4.06 3.06
N LYS A 36 9.32 -4.43 1.80
CA LYS A 36 9.64 -5.82 1.44
C LYS A 36 10.86 -6.35 2.20
N GLN A 37 11.88 -5.50 2.42
CA GLN A 37 13.04 -5.86 3.25
C GLN A 37 12.67 -6.21 4.70
N ARG A 38 11.53 -5.69 5.19
CA ARG A 38 10.95 -5.99 6.51
C ARG A 38 9.88 -7.09 6.46
N GLN A 39 9.81 -7.83 5.36
CA GLN A 39 8.82 -8.89 5.12
C GLN A 39 7.37 -8.39 5.11
N ILE A 40 7.16 -7.12 4.75
CA ILE A 40 5.83 -6.53 4.54
C ILE A 40 5.60 -6.42 3.03
N ASN A 41 4.58 -7.14 2.53
CA ASN A 41 4.19 -7.06 1.13
C ASN A 41 3.58 -5.69 0.80
N CYS A 42 3.89 -5.17 -0.38
CA CYS A 42 3.41 -3.87 -0.86
C CYS A 42 3.16 -3.87 -2.36
N ILE A 43 2.25 -2.99 -2.79
CA ILE A 43 1.89 -2.75 -4.18
C ILE A 43 1.94 -1.24 -4.40
N VAL A 44 2.58 -0.80 -5.49
CA VAL A 44 2.52 0.59 -5.94
C VAL A 44 1.35 0.74 -6.90
N SER A 45 0.39 1.59 -6.55
CA SER A 45 -0.80 1.85 -7.37
C SER A 45 -0.91 3.34 -7.70
N HIS A 46 -1.45 3.67 -8.87
CA HIS A 46 -1.84 5.04 -9.19
C HIS A 46 -3.02 5.44 -8.29
N TYR A 47 -2.84 6.47 -7.46
CA TYR A 47 -3.90 6.97 -6.59
C TYR A 47 -4.92 7.73 -7.40
N THR A 48 -5.99 7.05 -7.80
CA THR A 48 -7.26 7.71 -8.09
C THR A 48 -8.01 7.77 -6.76
N GLN A 49 -8.73 8.83 -6.44
CA GLN A 49 -9.53 8.91 -5.20
C GLN A 49 -10.65 7.84 -5.11
N GLN A 50 -10.65 6.87 -6.02
CA GLN A 50 -11.57 5.76 -6.13
C GLN A 50 -10.90 4.49 -5.58
N PRO A 51 -11.62 3.64 -4.82
CA PRO A 51 -11.08 2.37 -4.37
C PRO A 51 -10.72 1.48 -5.56
N LEU A 52 -9.63 0.72 -5.44
CA LEU A 52 -9.31 -0.39 -6.35
C LEU A 52 -10.50 -1.36 -6.34
N LYS A 53 -11.14 -1.55 -7.51
CA LYS A 53 -12.21 -2.53 -7.70
C LYS A 53 -11.67 -3.94 -7.75
#